data_AF-A0A535DAK3-F1
#
_entry.id   AF-A0A535DAK3-F1
#
_cell.length_a   1.000
_cell.length_b   1.000
_cell.length_c   1.000
_cell.angle_alpha   90.00
_cell.angle_beta   90.00
_cell.angle_gamma   90.00
#
_symmetry.space_group_name_H-M   'P 1'
#
loop_
_entity.id
_entity.type
_entity.pdbx_description
1 polymer ?
#
loop_
_entity_poly.entity_id
_entity_poly.type
_entity_poly.pdbx_seq_one_letter_code
_entity_poly.pdbx_strand_id
1 'polypeptide(L)'
;MRVATKLPRTAAAWFESRGQAVEVVQLHGSVELAPQVGLVDGIVDLTASGRTLRENHLRIAATLGSSTARLIGNQASLKTRTDAVQAMVSRLREAAGDGD
;
A
#
# COMPACT_ATOMS: atom_id res chain seq x y z
N MET A 1 10.90 1.75 19.28
CA MET A 1 10.88 2.33 17.92
C MET A 1 9.44 2.69 17.58
N ARG A 2 9.23 3.88 17.02
CA ARG A 2 7.93 4.41 16.60
C ARG A 2 7.92 4.57 15.09
N VAL A 3 6.86 4.12 14.43
CA VAL A 3 6.71 4.24 12.98
C VAL A 3 5.39 4.89 12.61
N ALA A 4 5.44 5.87 11.70
CA ALA A 4 4.22 6.48 11.17
C ALA A 4 3.77 5.80 9.88
N THR A 5 2.45 5.63 9.70
CA THR A 5 1.90 5.01 8.48
C THR A 5 0.43 5.34 8.26
N LYS A 6 0.00 5.27 6.99
CA LYS A 6 -1.42 5.18 6.59
C LYS A 6 -1.94 3.73 6.59
N LEU A 7 -1.05 2.74 6.76
CA LEU A 7 -1.31 1.31 6.62
C LEU A 7 -1.03 0.55 7.93
N PRO A 8 -1.73 0.88 9.05
CA PRO A 8 -1.35 0.41 10.39
C PRO A 8 -1.35 -1.12 10.50
N ARG A 9 -2.32 -1.80 9.89
CA ARG A 9 -2.38 -3.27 9.88
C ARG A 9 -1.21 -3.91 9.14
N THR A 10 -0.83 -3.35 8.00
CA THR A 10 0.29 -3.85 7.19
C THR A 10 1.62 -3.64 7.91
N ALA A 11 1.81 -2.47 8.52
CA ALA A 11 3.01 -2.18 9.31
C ALA A 11 3.11 -3.09 10.53
N ALA A 12 2.05 -3.20 11.33
CA ALA A 12 2.01 -4.06 12.51
C ALA A 12 2.35 -5.52 12.16
N ALA A 13 1.66 -6.10 11.16
CA ALA A 13 1.91 -7.47 10.72
C ALA A 13 3.36 -7.71 10.26
N TRP A 14 3.97 -6.73 9.57
CA TRP A 14 5.35 -6.86 9.10
C TRP A 14 6.36 -6.89 10.26
N PHE A 15 6.18 -6.04 11.27
CA PHE A 15 7.05 -6.00 12.46
C PHE A 15 6.81 -7.20 13.40
N GLU A 16 5.55 -7.59 13.60
CA GLU A 16 5.16 -8.78 14.38
C GLU A 16 5.78 -10.04 13.79
N SER A 17 5.74 -10.22 12.47
CA SER A 17 6.37 -11.37 11.79
C SER A 17 7.89 -11.46 11.99
N ARG A 18 8.53 -10.40 12.50
CA ARG A 18 9.96 -10.32 12.81
C ARG A 18 10.26 -10.29 14.31
N GLY A 19 9.25 -10.43 15.16
CA GLY A 19 9.40 -10.34 16.61
C GLY A 19 9.83 -8.95 17.10
N GLN A 20 9.55 -7.90 16.32
CA GLN A 20 9.95 -6.53 16.64
C GLN A 20 8.78 -5.76 17.26
N ALA A 21 8.93 -5.37 18.53
CA ALA A 21 7.98 -4.48 19.18
C ALA A 21 8.11 -3.06 18.63
N VAL A 22 7.02 -2.53 18.07
CA VAL A 22 6.96 -1.20 17.47
C VAL A 22 5.69 -0.47 17.89
N GLU A 23 5.79 0.84 18.13
CA GLU A 23 4.60 1.69 18.25
C GLU A 23 4.19 2.16 16.85
N VAL A 24 2.99 1.78 16.42
CA VAL A 24 2.42 2.21 15.12
C VAL A 24 1.58 3.46 15.33
N VAL A 25 2.04 4.58 14.77
CA VAL A 25 1.33 5.87 14.77
C VAL A 25 0.57 6.02 13.46
N GLN A 26 -0.76 5.92 13.52
CA GLN A 26 -1.60 6.10 12.33
C GLN A 26 -1.68 7.58 11.93
N LEU A 27 -1.29 7.88 10.70
CA LEU A 27 -1.44 9.21 10.10
C LEU A 27 -2.35 9.14 8.86
N HIS A 28 -3.01 10.27 8.56
CA HIS A 28 -3.95 10.36 7.44
C HIS A 28 -3.35 11.12 6.23
N GLY A 29 -2.26 11.86 6.43
CA GLY A 29 -1.57 12.65 5.41
C GLY A 29 -0.13 12.96 5.82
N SER A 30 0.68 13.39 4.85
CA SER A 30 2.07 13.87 5.02
C SER A 30 2.91 13.03 5.98
N VAL A 31 3.03 11.74 5.70
CA VAL A 31 3.73 10.78 6.56
C VAL A 31 5.22 11.11 6.62
N GLU A 32 5.77 11.64 5.53
CA GLU A 32 7.17 12.00 5.32
C GLU A 32 7.66 13.13 6.22
N LEU A 33 6.74 13.96 6.76
CA LEU A 33 7.06 15.02 7.70
C LEU A 33 7.25 14.51 9.13
N ALA A 34 6.65 13.38 9.49
CA ALA A 34 6.66 12.88 10.86
C ALA A 34 8.09 12.62 11.41
N PRO A 35 9.04 12.06 10.63
CA PRO A 35 10.42 11.97 11.07
C PRO A 35 11.11 13.34 11.20
N GLN A 36 10.81 14.28 10.30
CA GLN A 36 11.47 15.60 10.27
C GLN A 36 11.18 16.44 11.53
N VAL A 37 9.98 16.28 12.10
CA VAL A 37 9.57 16.96 13.34
C VAL A 37 9.86 16.14 14.60
N GLY A 38 10.54 15.00 14.47
CA GLY A 38 10.89 14.12 15.60
C GLY A 38 9.71 13.34 16.19
N LEU A 39 8.58 13.22 15.47
CA LEU A 39 7.42 12.48 15.96
C LEU A 39 7.66 10.96 15.98
N VAL A 40 8.39 10.44 14.99
CA VAL A 40 8.65 9.00 14.82
C VAL A 40 10.07 8.74 14.34
N ASP A 41 10.55 7.51 14.52
CA ASP A 41 11.89 7.07 14.09
C ASP A 41 11.93 6.70 12.60
N GLY A 42 10.78 6.40 12.00
CA GLY A 42 10.67 6.00 10.60
C GLY A 42 9.23 5.94 10.11
N ILE A 43 9.06 5.59 8.84
CA ILE A 43 7.75 5.52 8.19
C ILE A 43 7.56 4.22 7.44
N VAL A 44 6.29 3.81 7.32
CA VAL A 44 5.86 2.77 6.38
C VAL A 44 4.87 3.42 5.41
N ASP A 45 5.24 3.55 4.15
CA ASP A 45 4.36 4.10 3.11
C ASP A 45 4.62 3.43 1.74
N LEU A 46 3.67 3.59 0.82
CA LEU A 46 3.79 3.15 -0.57
C LEU A 46 4.70 4.12 -1.34
N THR A 47 5.61 3.57 -2.14
CA THR A 47 6.45 4.36 -3.02
C THR A 47 6.64 3.66 -4.36
N ALA A 48 6.88 4.45 -5.42
CA ALA A 48 7.18 3.94 -6.76
C ALA A 48 8.67 4.11 -7.07
N SER A 49 9.09 5.33 -7.44
CA SER A 49 10.48 5.63 -7.79
C SER A 49 11.38 6.01 -6.60
N GLY A 50 10.79 6.14 -5.40
CA GLY A 50 11.49 6.65 -4.22
C GLY A 50 11.81 8.15 -4.25
N ARG A 51 11.35 8.90 -5.27
CA ARG A 51 11.64 10.34 -5.42
C ARG A 51 11.17 11.15 -4.21
N THR A 52 9.91 11.01 -3.81
CA THR A 52 9.32 11.72 -2.67
C THR A 52 10.07 11.46 -1.36
N LEU A 53 10.57 10.23 -1.16
CA LEU A 53 11.37 9.90 0.02
C LEU A 53 12.68 10.69 0.02
N ARG A 54 13.38 10.73 -1.11
CA ARG A 54 14.66 11.46 -1.24
C ARG A 54 14.50 12.97 -1.06
N GLU A 55 13.43 13.54 -1.62
CA GLU A 55 13.08 14.96 -1.45
C GLU A 55 12.83 15.32 0.03
N ASN A 56 12.44 14.35 0.85
CA ASN A 56 12.23 14.49 2.29
C ASN A 56 13.40 13.96 3.13
N HIS A 57 14.59 13.77 2.53
CA HIS A 57 15.79 13.25 3.18
C HIS A 57 15.62 11.85 3.81
N LEU A 58 14.70 11.06 3.29
CA LEU A 58 14.47 9.68 3.69
C LEU A 58 15.16 8.69 2.74
N ARG A 59 15.48 7.52 3.27
CA ARG A 59 16.01 6.37 2.50
C ARG A 59 15.13 5.14 2.71
N ILE A 60 15.07 4.27 1.71
CA ILE A 60 14.41 2.97 1.84
C ILE A 60 15.27 2.11 2.78
N ALA A 61 14.70 1.73 3.92
CA ALA A 61 15.36 0.85 4.89
C ALA A 61 15.00 -0.63 4.67
N ALA A 62 13.77 -0.91 4.24
CA ALA A 62 13.28 -2.25 3.94
C ALA A 62 12.11 -2.19 2.95
N THR A 63 11.90 -3.26 2.20
CA THR A 63 10.72 -3.44 1.35
C THR A 63 9.76 -4.43 2.01
N LEU A 64 8.52 -3.98 2.27
CA LEU A 64 7.49 -4.82 2.89
C LEU A 64 6.82 -5.76 1.89
N GLY A 65 6.71 -5.33 0.64
CA GLY A 65 6.11 -6.08 -0.46
C GLY A 65 5.93 -5.20 -1.69
N SER A 66 5.34 -5.77 -2.74
CA SER A 66 4.89 -5.04 -3.93
C SER A 66 3.37 -4.95 -3.96
N SER A 67 2.85 -3.96 -4.68
CA SER A 67 1.41 -3.76 -4.87
C SER A 67 1.10 -3.65 -6.35
N THR A 68 -0.07 -4.14 -6.73
CA THR A 68 -0.64 -4.03 -8.08
C THR A 68 -2.07 -3.55 -7.95
N ALA A 69 -2.58 -2.82 -8.95
CA ALA A 69 -4.01 -2.61 -9.05
C ALA A 69 -4.74 -3.95 -9.23
N ARG A 70 -5.89 -4.11 -8.58
CA ARG A 70 -6.74 -5.30 -8.69
C ARG A 70 -8.17 -4.87 -8.97
N LEU A 71 -8.84 -5.57 -9.88
CA LEU A 71 -10.28 -5.43 -10.07
C LEU A 71 -11.01 -6.23 -8.99
N ILE A 72 -11.87 -5.56 -8.22
CA ILE A 72 -12.69 -6.19 -7.17
C ILE A 72 -14.16 -6.09 -7.59
N GLY A 73 -14.84 -7.24 -7.65
CA GLY A 73 -16.25 -7.34 -8.03
C GLY A 73 -17.16 -7.60 -6.84
N ASN A 74 -18.29 -6.89 -6.78
CA ASN A 74 -19.34 -7.20 -5.82
C ASN A 74 -20.06 -8.51 -6.19
N GLN A 75 -20.26 -9.40 -5.22
CA GLN A 75 -20.86 -10.73 -5.45
C GLN A 75 -22.30 -10.67 -6.01
N ALA A 76 -23.13 -9.73 -5.56
CA ALA A 76 -24.48 -9.59 -6.08
C ALA A 76 -24.47 -9.09 -7.53
N SER A 77 -23.60 -8.13 -7.86
CA SER A 77 -23.41 -7.66 -9.24
C SER A 77 -22.91 -8.77 -10.16
N LEU A 78 -22.03 -9.65 -9.68
CA LEU A 78 -21.55 -10.82 -10.44
C LEU A 78 -22.67 -11.80 -10.81
N LYS A 79 -23.76 -11.86 -10.03
CA LYS A 79 -24.91 -12.73 -10.29
C LYS A 79 -26.05 -12.06 -11.05
N THR A 80 -26.21 -10.75 -10.86
CA THR A 80 -27.36 -9.99 -11.39
C THR A 80 -27.04 -9.20 -12.66
N ARG A 81 -25.75 -8.95 -12.93
CA ARG A 81 -25.28 -8.19 -14.10
C ARG A 81 -24.11 -8.92 -14.78
N THR A 82 -24.22 -10.25 -14.85
CA THR A 82 -23.15 -11.16 -15.29
C THR A 82 -22.51 -10.69 -16.59
N ASP A 83 -23.31 -10.47 -17.64
CA ASP A 83 -22.80 -10.13 -18.98
C ASP A 83 -22.02 -8.81 -18.98
N ALA A 84 -22.56 -7.77 -18.33
CA ALA A 84 -21.91 -6.47 -18.24
C ALA A 84 -20.60 -6.54 -17.45
N VAL A 85 -20.56 -7.32 -16.36
CA VAL A 85 -19.34 -7.51 -15.57
C VAL A 85 -18.31 -8.31 -16.35
N GLN A 86 -18.70 -9.39 -17.03
CA GLN A 86 -17.79 -10.19 -17.86
C GLN A 86 -17.20 -9.37 -19.01
N ALA A 87 -18.02 -8.55 -19.68
CA ALA A 87 -17.53 -7.65 -20.72
C ALA A 87 -16.46 -6.68 -20.19
N MET A 88 -16.65 -6.11 -18.99
CA MET A 88 -15.65 -5.24 -18.36
C MET A 88 -14.38 -6.01 -17.98
N VAL A 89 -14.52 -7.23 -17.45
CA VAL A 89 -13.38 -8.11 -17.10
C VAL A 89 -12.54 -8.42 -18.34
N SER A 90 -13.17 -8.83 -19.46
CA SER A 90 -12.45 -9.14 -20.70
C SER A 90 -11.67 -7.93 -21.21
N ARG A 91 -12.31 -6.75 -21.27
CA ARG A 91 -11.64 -5.51 -21.71
C ARG A 91 -10.46 -5.12 -20.82
N LEU A 92 -10.58 -5.31 -19.50
CA LEU A 92 -9.48 -5.03 -18.58
C LEU A 92 -8.34 -6.03 -18.71
N ARG A 93 -8.63 -7.32 -18.96
CA ARG A 93 -7.59 -8.34 -19.22
C ARG A 93 -6.81 -8.06 -20.50
N GLU A 94 -7.51 -7.74 -21.58
CA GLU A 94 -6.90 -7.34 -22.85
C GLU A 94 -5.98 -6.11 -22.67
N ALA A 95 -6.47 -5.08 -21.97
CA ALA A 95 -5.69 -3.85 -21.72
C ALA A 95 -4.51 -4.08 -20.76
N ALA A 96 -4.61 -5.05 -19.85
CA ALA A 96 -3.54 -5.39 -18.92
C ALA A 96 -2.41 -6.23 -19.58
N GLY A 97 -2.63 -6.77 -20.78
CA GLY A 97 -1.69 -7.65 -21.46
C GLY A 97 -1.68 -9.08 -20.92
N ASP A 98 -2.70 -9.48 -20.14
CA ASP A 98 -2.86 -10.83 -19.59
C ASP A 98 -3.51 -11.80 -20.62
N GLY A 99 -3.43 -11.48 -21.91
CA GLY A 99 -4.05 -12.24 -23.00
C GLY A 99 -3.06 -13.21 -23.66
N ASP A 100 -2.80 -14.33 -22.98
CA ASP A 100 -2.44 -15.65 -23.54
C ASP A 100 -2.83 -16.75 -22.54
#